data_AF-A0A9Q4MFX5-F1
#
_entry.id   AF-A0A9Q4MFX5-F1
#
_cell.length_a   1.000
_cell.length_b   1.000
_cell.length_c   1.000
_cell.angle_alpha   90.00
_cell.angle_beta   90.00
_cell.angle_gamma   90.00
#
_symmetry.space_group_name_H-M   'P 1'
#
loop_
_entity.id
_entity.type
_entity.pdbx_description
1 polymer ?
#
loop_
_entity_poly.entity_id
_entity_poly.type
_entity_poly.pdbx_seq_one_letter_code
_entity_poly.pdbx_strand_id
1 'polypeptide(L)'
;MASDTYGPVEYNPNGSDCVIDKSIWAKADYKAAEAARVIEQAPLFFRNGIKDAKGEELQPVFYTEAPLIVNSEKGIFIHAISEAGFSPLLLDCFKALDIGYVVKGYSRDRLIHVHPFHPLYLHVKAAAKASAVQEEKQPTTQAAESMGVAA
;
A
#
# COMPACT_ATOMS: atom_id res chain seq x y z
N MET A 1 6.82 -35.99 16.57
CA MET A 1 8.05 -35.23 16.25
C MET A 1 8.55 -35.76 14.92
N ALA A 2 8.10 -35.18 13.81
CA ALA A 2 8.61 -35.45 12.48
C ALA A 2 9.06 -34.10 11.89
N SER A 3 10.31 -34.06 11.45
CA SER A 3 11.00 -32.89 10.95
C SER A 3 10.56 -32.54 9.54
N ASP A 4 9.91 -31.40 9.36
CA ASP A 4 9.68 -30.82 8.03
C ASP A 4 10.94 -30.08 7.59
N THR A 5 11.95 -30.82 7.16
CA THR A 5 13.07 -30.29 6.38
C THR A 5 12.57 -30.04 4.96
N TYR A 6 12.13 -28.82 4.67
CA TYR A 6 11.98 -28.34 3.30
C TYR A 6 13.38 -28.19 2.68
N GLY A 7 13.67 -29.00 1.65
CA GLY A 7 14.91 -28.93 0.88
C GLY A 7 15.03 -27.65 0.04
N PRO A 8 16.20 -27.40 -0.58
CA PRO A 8 16.45 -26.18 -1.34
C PRO A 8 15.47 -26.08 -2.52
N VAL A 9 14.70 -25.00 -2.55
CA VAL A 9 13.76 -24.71 -3.64
C VAL A 9 14.59 -24.32 -4.87
N GLU A 10 14.57 -25.16 -5.90
CA GLU A 10 15.22 -24.86 -7.18
C GLU A 10 14.49 -23.70 -7.89
N TYR A 11 15.24 -22.63 -8.15
CA TYR A 11 14.80 -21.45 -8.87
C TYR A 11 14.55 -21.78 -10.36
N ASN A 12 13.31 -21.63 -10.82
CA ASN A 12 12.96 -21.74 -12.23
C ASN A 12 12.82 -20.33 -12.86
N PRO A 13 13.78 -19.87 -13.70
CA PRO A 13 13.78 -18.52 -14.27
C PRO A 13 12.66 -18.26 -15.28
N ASN A 14 11.89 -19.27 -15.70
CA ASN A 14 10.87 -19.16 -16.74
C ASN A 14 9.43 -19.48 -16.28
N GLY A 15 9.20 -19.69 -14.98
CA GLY A 15 7.87 -19.90 -14.40
C GLY A 15 7.20 -18.58 -14.05
N SER A 16 6.07 -18.25 -14.67
CA SER A 16 5.29 -17.02 -14.49
C SER A 16 4.56 -16.86 -13.15
N ASP A 17 4.90 -17.66 -12.14
CA ASP A 17 4.35 -17.55 -10.80
C ASP A 17 5.38 -16.85 -9.93
N CYS A 18 5.18 -15.55 -9.73
CA CYS A 18 5.92 -14.78 -8.74
C CYS A 18 5.54 -15.24 -7.32
N VAL A 19 6.11 -16.36 -6.90
CA VAL A 19 6.00 -16.84 -5.52
C VAL A 19 6.82 -15.91 -4.66
N ILE A 20 6.14 -15.03 -3.91
CA ILE A 20 6.78 -14.20 -2.90
C ILE A 20 7.40 -15.14 -1.87
N ASP A 21 8.73 -15.19 -1.81
CA ASP A 21 9.39 -15.93 -0.75
C ASP A 21 9.07 -15.25 0.59
N LYS A 22 8.21 -15.91 1.36
CA LYS A 22 7.76 -15.47 2.68
C LYS A 22 8.93 -15.21 3.64
N SER A 23 10.09 -15.83 3.37
CA SER A 23 11.31 -15.65 4.15
C SER A 23 11.90 -14.24 4.03
N ILE A 24 11.66 -13.52 2.93
CA ILE A 24 12.29 -12.22 2.67
C ILE A 24 11.89 -11.15 3.70
N TRP A 25 10.64 -11.16 4.18
CA TRP A 25 10.16 -10.25 5.23
C TRP A 25 10.10 -10.88 6.62
N ALA A 26 10.14 -12.21 6.70
CA ALA A 26 10.34 -12.92 7.96
C ALA A 26 11.80 -12.82 8.47
N LYS A 27 12.75 -12.45 7.60
CA LYS A 27 14.12 -12.12 8.02
C LYS A 27 14.08 -10.92 8.96
N ALA A 28 14.54 -11.13 10.19
CA ALA A 28 14.68 -10.10 11.20
C ALA A 28 15.44 -8.86 10.66
N ASP A 29 16.39 -9.09 9.76
CA ASP A 29 17.16 -8.04 9.10
C ASP A 29 16.30 -7.09 8.26
N TYR A 30 15.29 -7.59 7.54
CA TYR A 30 14.37 -6.73 6.78
C TYR A 30 13.52 -5.88 7.73
N LYS A 31 12.94 -6.50 8.77
CA LYS A 31 12.14 -5.78 9.76
C LYS A 31 12.98 -4.71 10.47
N ALA A 32 14.21 -5.04 10.85
CA ALA A 32 15.15 -4.12 11.49
C ALA A 32 15.58 -2.99 10.55
N ALA A 33 15.91 -3.30 9.29
CA ALA A 33 16.27 -2.29 8.29
C ALA A 33 15.12 -1.32 8.01
N GLU A 34 13.90 -1.82 7.91
CA GLU A 34 12.74 -0.98 7.63
C GLU A 34 12.32 -0.13 8.84
N ALA A 35 12.47 -0.67 10.06
CA ALA A 35 12.27 0.09 11.29
C ALA A 35 13.36 1.16 11.54
N ALA A 36 14.61 0.87 11.14
CA ALA A 36 15.74 1.79 11.27
C ALA A 36 15.84 2.82 10.14
N ARG A 37 14.89 2.79 9.19
CA ARG A 37 14.86 3.72 8.05
C ARG A 37 14.78 5.16 8.55
N VAL A 38 15.74 5.97 8.14
CA VAL A 38 15.73 7.41 8.38
C VAL A 38 14.92 8.08 7.27
N ILE A 39 13.89 8.82 7.67
CA ILE A 39 13.07 9.63 6.76
C ILE A 39 13.42 11.09 6.99
N GLU A 40 14.26 11.66 6.11
CA GLU A 40 14.68 13.06 6.23
C GLU A 40 13.56 14.03 5.89
N GLN A 41 12.68 13.63 4.97
CA GLN A 41 11.66 14.49 4.36
C GLN A 41 10.29 13.80 4.42
N ALA A 42 9.71 13.76 5.63
CA ALA A 42 8.46 13.05 5.86
C ALA A 42 7.28 13.70 5.09
N PRO A 43 6.54 12.91 4.28
CA PRO A 43 5.34 13.40 3.60
C PRO A 43 4.19 13.61 4.59
N LEU A 44 3.24 14.46 4.20
CA LEU A 44 2.01 14.71 4.92
C LEU A 44 0.88 13.85 4.34
N PHE A 45 0.27 13.02 5.19
CA PHE A 45 -0.80 12.11 4.81
C PHE A 45 -2.16 12.72 5.09
N PHE A 46 -3.02 12.73 4.06
CA PHE A 46 -4.41 13.15 4.14
C PHE A 46 -5.31 11.99 3.75
N ARG A 47 -6.59 12.08 4.12
CA ARG A 47 -7.59 11.05 3.80
C ARG A 47 -7.75 10.77 2.30
N ASN A 48 -7.44 11.74 1.44
CA ASN A 48 -7.66 11.66 -0.01
C ASN A 48 -6.38 11.85 -0.83
N GLY A 49 -5.23 11.88 -0.18
CA GLY A 49 -3.99 12.20 -0.86
C GLY A 49 -2.79 12.32 0.05
N ILE A 50 -1.64 12.54 -0.57
CA ILE A 50 -0.36 12.73 0.10
C ILE A 50 0.30 13.97 -0.47
N LYS A 51 0.83 14.82 0.39
CA LYS A 51 1.77 15.86 -0.03
C LYS A 51 3.17 15.38 0.30
N ASP A 52 4.07 15.44 -0.66
CA ASP A 52 5.49 15.22 -0.37
C ASP A 52 6.07 16.38 0.47
N ALA A 53 7.33 16.26 0.86
CA ALA A 53 7.97 17.22 1.75
C ALA A 53 8.14 18.62 1.15
N LYS A 54 8.08 18.77 -0.19
CA LYS A 54 8.06 20.10 -0.82
C LYS A 54 6.70 20.79 -0.68
N GLY A 55 5.66 20.03 -0.34
CA GLY A 55 4.32 20.56 -0.06
C GLY A 55 3.58 21.09 -1.28
N GLU A 56 4.06 20.80 -2.50
CA GLU A 56 3.59 21.41 -3.75
C GLU A 56 2.12 21.06 -4.03
N GLU A 57 1.86 19.83 -4.46
CA GLU A 57 0.55 19.37 -4.88
C GLU A 57 0.09 18.14 -4.09
N LEU A 58 -1.21 18.09 -3.79
CA LEU A 58 -1.81 16.92 -3.18
C LEU A 58 -1.89 15.81 -4.24
N GLN A 59 -1.06 14.78 -4.10
CA GLN A 59 -1.09 13.59 -4.95
C GLN A 59 -2.28 12.73 -4.53
N PRO A 60 -3.32 12.55 -5.36
CA PRO A 60 -4.53 11.85 -4.95
C PRO A 60 -4.29 10.35 -4.80
N VAL A 61 -4.74 9.79 -3.67
CA VAL A 61 -4.57 8.36 -3.34
C VAL A 61 -5.81 7.78 -2.70
N PHE A 62 -5.93 6.46 -2.75
CA PHE A 62 -6.79 5.70 -1.85
C PHE A 62 -5.97 4.65 -1.07
N TYR A 63 -6.48 4.26 0.09
CA TYR A 63 -5.80 3.36 1.02
C TYR A 63 -6.58 2.06 1.17
N THR A 64 -5.88 0.92 1.21
CA THR A 64 -6.50 -0.36 1.54
C THR A 64 -5.63 -1.15 2.52
N GLU A 65 -6.20 -1.64 3.62
CA GLU A 65 -5.49 -2.53 4.55
C GLU A 65 -5.67 -3.99 4.11
N ALA A 66 -4.57 -4.60 3.68
CA ALA A 66 -4.59 -5.98 3.19
C ALA A 66 -3.24 -6.66 3.48
N PRO A 67 -3.23 -8.00 3.63
CA PRO A 67 -1.98 -8.73 3.64
C PRO A 67 -1.40 -8.75 2.22
N LEU A 68 -0.09 -8.51 2.08
CA LEU A 68 0.58 -8.57 0.79
C LEU A 68 0.67 -10.00 0.24
N ILE A 69 0.72 -10.98 1.13
CA ILE A 69 0.58 -12.40 0.80
C ILE A 69 -0.39 -13.08 1.76
N VAL A 70 -1.00 -14.18 1.31
CA VAL A 70 -1.86 -14.99 2.17
C VAL A 70 -1.11 -15.39 3.45
N ASN A 71 -1.70 -15.04 4.59
CA ASN A 71 -1.19 -15.25 5.96
C ASN A 71 0.02 -14.39 6.38
N SER A 72 0.33 -13.26 5.72
CA SER A 72 1.25 -12.25 6.28
C SER A 72 0.54 -11.29 7.24
N GLU A 73 1.35 -10.59 8.05
CA GLU A 73 0.91 -9.36 8.71
C GLU A 73 0.29 -8.41 7.67
N LYS A 74 -0.81 -7.75 8.06
CA LYS A 74 -1.47 -6.76 7.19
C LYS A 74 -0.66 -5.48 7.17
N GLY A 75 -0.39 -4.98 5.97
CA GLY A 75 0.10 -3.62 5.75
C GLY A 75 -0.98 -2.73 5.16
N ILE A 76 -0.60 -1.51 4.84
CA ILE A 76 -1.47 -0.58 4.13
C ILE A 76 -0.92 -0.38 2.73
N PHE A 77 -1.77 -0.64 1.75
CA PHE A 77 -1.50 -0.24 0.38
C PHE A 77 -1.95 1.18 0.16
N ILE A 78 -1.08 1.96 -0.48
CA ILE A 78 -1.36 3.30 -0.98
C ILE A 78 -1.40 3.18 -2.51
N HIS A 79 -2.54 3.53 -3.08
CA HIS A 79 -2.77 3.44 -4.52
C HIS A 79 -2.82 4.85 -5.10
N ALA A 80 -1.95 5.14 -6.07
CA ALA A 80 -2.02 6.38 -6.81
C ALA A 80 -3.27 6.36 -7.71
N ILE A 81 -4.04 7.44 -7.70
CA ILE A 81 -5.19 7.61 -8.61
C ILE A 81 -4.73 8.17 -9.96
N SER A 82 -3.66 8.98 -9.95
CA SER A 82 -3.12 9.58 -11.16
C SER A 82 -2.31 8.59 -12.00
N GLU A 83 -2.44 8.69 -13.32
CA GLU A 83 -1.61 7.95 -14.28
C GLU A 83 -0.11 8.29 -14.15
N ALA A 84 0.21 9.48 -13.61
CA ALA A 84 1.59 9.92 -13.36
C ALA A 84 2.26 9.20 -12.17
N GLY A 85 1.50 8.48 -11.34
CA GLY A 85 2.03 7.79 -10.16
C GLY A 85 2.43 8.74 -9.04
N PHE A 86 3.36 8.29 -8.19
CA PHE A 86 3.88 9.04 -7.06
C PHE A 86 5.08 9.90 -7.43
N SER A 87 5.25 11.03 -6.74
CA SER A 87 6.44 11.86 -6.89
C SER A 87 7.71 11.11 -6.44
N PRO A 88 8.88 11.40 -7.02
CA PRO A 88 10.13 10.75 -6.62
C PRO A 88 10.44 10.90 -5.12
N LEU A 89 10.12 12.06 -4.52
CA LEU A 89 10.31 12.29 -3.09
C LEU A 89 9.48 11.35 -2.22
N LEU A 90 8.25 11.09 -2.66
CA LEU A 90 7.38 10.14 -1.97
C LEU A 90 7.91 8.71 -2.14
N LEU A 91 8.37 8.35 -3.34
CA LEU A 91 9.00 7.06 -3.59
C LEU A 91 10.32 6.89 -2.82
N ASP A 92 11.10 7.94 -2.57
CA ASP A 92 12.33 7.82 -1.77
C ASP A 92 12.03 7.48 -0.30
N CYS A 93 10.91 8.01 0.22
CA CYS A 93 10.43 7.70 1.57
C CYS A 93 10.07 6.22 1.73
N PHE A 94 9.64 5.57 0.65
CA PHE A 94 9.16 4.19 0.63
C PHE A 94 9.98 3.37 -0.36
N LYS A 95 10.87 2.49 0.10
CA LYS A 95 11.58 1.60 -0.84
C LYS A 95 10.56 0.92 -1.75
N ALA A 96 10.76 1.01 -3.06
CA ALA A 96 10.04 0.18 -4.00
C ALA A 96 10.21 -1.27 -3.54
N LEU A 97 9.09 -1.99 -3.40
CA LEU A 97 9.12 -3.44 -3.30
C LEU A 97 10.02 -3.93 -4.43
N ASP A 98 10.99 -4.78 -4.13
CA ASP A 98 11.86 -5.40 -5.13
C ASP A 98 11.02 -6.35 -6.00
N ILE A 99 10.31 -5.73 -6.93
CA ILE A 99 9.84 -6.01 -8.29
C ILE A 99 9.57 -7.43 -8.80
N GLY A 100 9.69 -8.47 -7.98
CA GLY A 100 9.08 -9.77 -8.25
C GLY A 100 7.59 -9.83 -7.85
N TYR A 101 7.07 -8.85 -7.11
CA TYR A 101 5.90 -9.05 -6.24
C TYR A 101 4.64 -8.28 -6.62
N VAL A 102 4.63 -7.62 -7.78
CA VAL A 102 3.51 -6.79 -8.17
C VAL A 102 2.37 -7.67 -8.68
N VAL A 103 1.23 -7.58 -7.98
CA VAL A 103 -0.06 -8.11 -8.42
C VAL A 103 -0.30 -7.69 -9.86
N LYS A 104 -0.52 -8.67 -10.75
CA LYS A 104 -0.83 -8.46 -12.17
C LYS A 104 -1.84 -7.31 -12.32
N GLY A 105 -1.43 -6.18 -12.88
CA GLY A 105 -2.33 -5.05 -13.20
C GLY A 105 -1.95 -3.68 -12.63
N TYR A 106 -1.04 -3.57 -11.67
CA TYR A 106 -0.57 -2.26 -11.16
C TYR A 106 0.88 -1.99 -11.60
N SER A 107 1.17 -0.75 -12.02
CA SER A 107 2.54 -0.34 -12.33
C SER A 107 3.32 -0.03 -11.04
N ARG A 108 4.65 -0.22 -11.09
CA ARG A 108 5.56 -0.13 -9.92
C ARG A 108 5.53 1.23 -9.20
N ASP A 109 5.16 2.26 -9.94
CA ASP A 109 5.08 3.67 -9.55
C ASP A 109 3.70 4.08 -9.01
N ARG A 110 2.70 3.18 -9.02
CA ARG A 110 1.32 3.46 -8.59
C ARG A 110 0.89 2.72 -7.33
N LEU A 111 1.73 1.84 -6.81
CA LEU A 111 1.40 1.04 -5.62
C LEU A 111 2.55 1.02 -4.61
N ILE A 112 2.27 1.50 -3.40
CA ILE A 112 3.18 1.40 -2.25
C ILE A 112 2.55 0.48 -1.21
N HIS A 113 3.32 -0.47 -0.68
CA HIS A 113 2.93 -1.26 0.49
C HIS A 113 3.71 -0.81 1.71
N VAL A 114 3.00 -0.35 2.75
CA VAL A 114 3.58 0.14 4.00
C VAL A 114 3.45 -0.93 5.08
N HIS A 115 4.58 -1.48 5.49
CA HIS A 115 4.63 -2.47 6.56
C HIS A 115 4.38 -1.83 7.94
N PRO A 116 3.77 -2.55 8.90
CA PRO A 116 3.65 -2.11 10.30
C PRO A 116 4.92 -1.61 10.99
N PHE A 117 6.10 -2.01 10.53
CA PHE A 117 7.38 -1.61 11.12
C PHE A 117 7.95 -0.32 10.50
N HIS A 118 7.33 0.19 9.43
CA HIS A 118 7.79 1.41 8.79
C HIS A 118 7.56 2.63 9.70
N PRO A 119 8.51 3.57 9.83
CA PRO A 119 8.38 4.74 10.71
C PRO A 119 7.12 5.58 10.43
N LEU A 120 6.69 5.64 9.17
CA LEU A 120 5.49 6.38 8.76
C LEU A 120 4.18 5.57 8.88
N TYR A 121 4.22 4.29 9.29
CA TYR A 121 3.04 3.42 9.29
C TYR A 121 1.86 4.01 10.09
N LEU A 122 2.11 4.58 11.28
CA LEU A 122 1.05 5.17 12.10
C LEU A 122 0.36 6.36 11.42
N HIS A 123 1.11 7.18 10.68
CA HIS A 123 0.57 8.32 9.95
C HIS A 123 -0.30 7.85 8.77
N VAL A 124 0.19 6.86 8.02
CA VAL A 124 -0.56 6.23 6.92
C VAL A 124 -1.84 5.58 7.46
N LYS A 125 -1.76 4.88 8.60
CA LYS A 125 -2.91 4.24 9.25
C LYS A 125 -3.96 5.25 9.71
N ALA A 126 -3.54 6.40 10.23
CA ALA A 126 -4.45 7.47 10.60
C ALA A 126 -5.19 8.02 9.37
N ALA A 127 -4.48 8.26 8.26
CA ALA A 127 -5.08 8.71 7.01
C ALA A 127 -6.06 7.68 6.43
N ALA A 128 -5.67 6.40 6.36
CA ALA A 128 -6.53 5.32 5.87
C ALA A 128 -7.84 5.19 6.67
N LYS A 129 -7.77 5.29 8.01
CA LYS A 129 -8.96 5.31 8.87
C LYS A 129 -9.85 6.51 8.60
N ALA A 130 -9.26 7.69 8.40
CA ALA A 130 -10.01 8.90 8.09
C ALA A 130 -10.74 8.81 6.73
N SER A 131 -10.20 8.04 5.78
CA SER A 131 -10.86 7.72 4.51
C SER A 131 -12.08 6.82 4.71
N ALA A 132 -11.92 5.70 5.44
CA ALA A 132 -12.99 4.71 5.64
C ALA A 132 -14.21 5.27 6.39
N VAL A 133 -14.00 6.13 7.39
CA VAL A 133 -15.09 6.73 8.19
C VAL A 133 -16.04 7.61 7.37
N GLN A 134 -15.62 8.10 6.20
CA GLN A 134 -16.48 8.88 5.31
C GLN A 134 -17.29 8.03 4.33
N GLU A 135 -16.78 6.87 3.90
CA GLU A 135 -17.55 5.95 3.06
C GLU A 135 -18.79 5.43 3.80
N GLU A 136 -18.69 5.18 5.11
CA GLU A 136 -19.85 4.85 5.95
C GLU A 136 -20.80 6.03 6.20
N LYS A 137 -20.37 7.27 5.94
CA LYS A 137 -21.13 8.50 6.18
C LYS A 137 -21.76 9.12 4.93
N GLN A 138 -21.67 8.49 3.77
CA GLN A 138 -22.52 8.88 2.63
C GLN A 138 -23.91 8.24 2.78
N PRO A 139 -24.95 8.98 3.23
CA PRO A 139 -26.31 8.53 2.98
C PRO A 139 -26.51 8.54 1.46
N THR A 140 -26.92 7.39 0.92
CA THR A 140 -27.45 7.23 -0.43
C THR A 140 -28.62 8.19 -0.63
N THR A 141 -28.32 9.41 -1.05
CA THR A 141 -29.34 10.37 -1.47
C THR A 141 -29.59 10.12 -2.95
N GLN A 142 -30.23 9.01 -3.25
CA GLN A 142 -30.68 8.67 -4.60
C GLN A 142 -32.09 8.07 -4.53
N ALA A 143 -33.04 8.86 -4.02
CA ALA A 143 -34.47 8.57 -4.15
C ALA A 143 -35.32 9.80 -3.75
N ALA A 144 -35.18 10.94 -4.43
CA ALA A 144 -36.16 12.03 -4.29
C ALA A 144 -36.09 13.04 -5.45
N GLU A 145 -36.10 12.61 -6.72
CA GLU A 145 -36.26 13.55 -7.83
C GLU A 145 -36.71 12.86 -9.12
N SER A 146 -37.82 12.11 -9.08
CA SER A 146 -38.55 11.70 -10.29
C SER A 146 -39.97 11.21 -10.01
N MET A 147 -40.78 11.99 -9.31
CA MET A 147 -42.24 11.91 -9.46
C MET A 147 -42.83 13.32 -9.55
N GLY A 148 -42.56 13.96 -10.67
CA GLY A 148 -43.33 15.09 -11.15
C GLY A 148 -43.53 14.90 -12.64
N VAL A 149 -44.79 15.01 -13.08
CA VAL A 149 -45.30 14.97 -14.46
C VAL A 149 -45.96 13.65 -14.86
N ALA A 150 -47.28 13.60 -14.63
CA ALA A 150 -48.21 13.17 -15.67
C ALA A 150 -49.44 14.11 -15.58
N ALA A 151 -49.76 14.69 -16.73
CA ALA A 151 -50.83 15.66 -16.98
C ALA A 151 -52.23 15.03 -16.91
#